data_AF-L0KA27-F1
#
_entry.id   AF-L0KA27-F1
#
_cell.length_a   1.000
_cell.length_b   1.000
_cell.length_c   1.000
_cell.angle_alpha   90.00
_cell.angle_beta   90.00
_cell.angle_gamma   90.00
#
_symmetry.space_group_name_H-M   'P 1'
#
loop_
_entity.id
_entity.type
_entity.pdbx_description
1 polymer ?
#
loop_
_entity_poly.entity_id
_entity_poly.type
_entity_poly.pdbx_seq_one_letter_code
_entity_poly.pdbx_strand_id
1 'polypeptide(L)'
;MKNKVTVVILIMVVMLMNIGSASALQKAELDPYHPSVAYGVQTLNGNLIALNLETDIGLSSNFGVEGLFTHYKDKNKNNRNVLDLNAKLAIINKPDFNLSAIVGYHTKLQELNEGDPRVGLLISKKETDSLDLNVGFDFLLGTGPDENYLGYNLGFDYQLTRRTYLEIEHRRFSGQKRTEGLNVGMRYYF
;
A
#
# COMPACT_ATOMS: atom_id res chain seq x y z
N MET A 1 33.49 -27.13 1.78
CA MET A 1 32.03 -27.40 1.87
C MET A 1 31.34 -26.85 3.14
N LYS A 2 32.02 -26.20 4.09
CA LYS A 2 31.39 -25.82 5.38
C LYS A 2 30.34 -24.69 5.32
N ASN A 3 30.38 -23.78 4.34
CA ASN A 3 29.49 -22.60 4.32
C ASN A 3 28.06 -22.87 3.81
N LYS A 4 27.79 -24.00 3.13
CA LYS A 4 26.45 -24.23 2.56
C LYS A 4 25.38 -24.47 3.62
N VAL A 5 25.72 -25.12 4.73
CA VAL A 5 24.79 -25.37 5.85
C VAL A 5 24.46 -24.06 6.57
N THR A 6 25.45 -23.19 6.80
CA THR A 6 25.24 -21.88 7.44
C THR A 6 24.32 -20.98 6.62
N VAL A 7 24.47 -20.95 5.28
CA VAL A 7 23.58 -20.15 4.41
C VAL A 7 22.15 -20.69 4.42
N VAL A 8 21.95 -22.02 4.39
CA VAL A 8 20.60 -22.60 4.48
C VAL A 8 19.95 -22.33 5.84
N ILE A 9 20.71 -22.45 6.94
CA ILE A 9 20.22 -22.10 8.29
C ILE A 9 19.90 -20.59 8.37
N LEU A 10 20.72 -19.71 7.79
CA LEU A 10 20.46 -18.26 7.78
C LEU A 10 19.18 -17.93 6.99
N ILE A 11 18.99 -18.55 5.82
CA ILE A 11 17.76 -18.40 5.03
C ILE A 11 16.54 -18.94 5.78
N MET A 12 16.67 -20.11 6.45
CA MET A 12 15.58 -20.64 7.28
C MET A 12 15.30 -19.77 8.52
N VAL A 13 16.30 -19.15 9.15
CA VAL A 13 16.08 -18.21 10.26
C VAL A 13 15.41 -16.93 9.78
N VAL A 14 15.79 -16.39 8.62
CA VAL A 14 15.09 -15.22 8.01
C VAL A 14 13.66 -15.57 7.61
N MET A 15 13.39 -16.79 7.13
CA MET A 15 12.04 -17.29 6.85
C MET A 15 11.22 -17.57 8.12
N LEU A 16 11.85 -18.04 9.21
CA LEU A 16 11.19 -18.30 10.49
C LEU A 16 10.96 -17.03 11.33
N MET A 17 11.69 -15.94 11.06
CA MET A 17 11.52 -14.64 11.75
C MET A 17 10.42 -13.75 11.17
N ASN A 18 9.70 -14.17 10.12
CA ASN A 18 8.61 -13.38 9.51
C ASN A 18 7.31 -14.19 9.24
N ILE A 19 7.04 -15.24 10.02
CA ILE A 19 5.73 -15.92 9.99
C ILE A 19 4.79 -15.20 10.96
N GLY A 20 4.16 -14.14 10.45
CA GLY A 20 3.22 -13.29 11.19
C GLY A 20 2.36 -12.43 10.25
N SER A 21 1.46 -13.07 9.50
CA SER A 21 0.31 -12.48 8.80
C SER A 21 0.53 -11.12 8.08
N ALA A 22 1.08 -11.20 6.87
CA ALA A 22 1.35 -10.09 5.92
C ALA A 22 0.14 -9.19 5.59
N SER A 23 0.36 -7.90 5.23
CA SER A 23 -0.67 -6.83 5.40
C SER A 23 -0.55 -5.51 4.50
N ALA A 24 -1.59 -4.72 4.02
CA ALA A 24 -1.58 -3.37 3.29
C ALA A 24 -2.77 -2.28 3.24
N LEU A 25 -2.55 -0.92 3.36
CA LEU A 25 -3.40 0.25 2.82
C LEU A 25 -2.92 1.75 3.06
N GLN A 26 -2.59 2.52 1.99
CA GLN A 26 -2.01 3.90 2.00
C GLN A 26 -2.59 4.99 2.93
N LYS A 27 -1.72 5.65 3.74
CA LYS A 27 -2.07 6.81 4.61
C LYS A 27 -1.24 8.06 4.36
N ALA A 28 -1.80 9.23 4.68
CA ALA A 28 -1.12 10.52 4.56
C ALA A 28 -0.19 10.86 5.71
N GLU A 29 -0.38 10.24 6.89
CA GLU A 29 0.45 10.49 8.08
C GLU A 29 1.92 10.13 7.85
N LEU A 30 2.82 10.79 8.57
CA LEU A 30 4.25 10.50 8.57
C LEU A 30 4.76 10.48 10.00
N ASP A 31 4.86 9.27 10.55
CA ASP A 31 5.45 9.01 11.87
C ASP A 31 6.72 8.14 11.72
N PRO A 32 7.92 8.69 11.98
CA PRO A 32 9.17 7.94 11.88
C PRO A 32 9.42 6.94 13.02
N TYR A 33 8.55 6.90 14.04
CA TYR A 33 8.64 5.98 15.17
C TYR A 33 7.68 4.79 15.07
N HIS A 34 6.68 4.85 14.17
CA HIS A 34 5.64 3.84 14.05
C HIS A 34 5.51 3.31 12.60
N PRO A 35 6.50 2.55 12.10
CA PRO A 35 6.35 1.84 10.83
C PRO A 35 5.19 0.85 10.90
N SER A 36 4.58 0.52 9.76
CA SER A 36 3.34 -0.28 9.75
C SER A 36 3.09 -1.11 8.46
N VAL A 37 2.11 -2.02 8.54
CA VAL A 37 1.75 -3.03 7.50
C VAL A 37 0.26 -3.44 7.66
N ALA A 38 -0.64 -3.53 6.64
CA ALA A 38 -2.14 -3.58 6.87
C ALA A 38 -3.27 -4.44 6.11
N TYR A 39 -3.47 -5.76 6.26
CA TYR A 39 -3.95 -6.71 5.19
C TYR A 39 -5.19 -6.45 4.31
N GLY A 40 -5.01 -5.74 3.19
CA GLY A 40 -6.07 -5.56 2.19
C GLY A 40 -6.45 -6.82 1.39
N VAL A 41 -7.73 -7.19 1.50
CA VAL A 41 -8.43 -8.08 0.55
C VAL A 41 -9.39 -7.22 -0.27
N GLN A 42 -9.19 -7.14 -1.59
CA GLN A 42 -10.05 -6.35 -2.48
C GLN A 42 -11.08 -7.22 -3.20
N THR A 43 -12.33 -6.77 -3.19
CA THR A 43 -13.48 -7.44 -3.81
C THR A 43 -14.26 -6.52 -4.75
N LEU A 44 -14.80 -7.09 -5.82
CA LEU A 44 -15.72 -6.43 -6.74
C LEU A 44 -16.90 -7.39 -7.00
N ASN A 45 -18.14 -6.93 -6.79
CA ASN A 45 -19.35 -7.73 -6.93
C ASN A 45 -19.26 -9.08 -6.18
N GLY A 46 -18.78 -9.04 -4.93
CA GLY A 46 -18.58 -10.22 -4.08
C GLY A 46 -17.47 -11.19 -4.52
N ASN A 47 -16.76 -10.92 -5.62
CA ASN A 47 -15.63 -11.73 -6.07
C ASN A 47 -14.32 -11.13 -5.55
N LEU A 48 -13.44 -11.98 -5.00
CA LEU A 48 -12.04 -11.63 -4.73
C LEU A 48 -11.33 -11.27 -6.05
N ILE A 49 -10.82 -10.04 -6.15
CA ILE A 49 -10.07 -9.54 -7.31
C ILE A 49 -8.59 -9.30 -7.01
N ALA A 50 -8.22 -8.95 -5.78
CA ALA A 50 -6.83 -8.71 -5.42
C ALA A 50 -6.52 -8.97 -3.94
N LEU A 51 -5.25 -9.24 -3.64
CA LEU A 51 -4.66 -9.24 -2.30
C LEU A 51 -3.55 -8.20 -2.25
N ASN A 52 -3.47 -7.43 -1.17
CA ASN A 52 -2.55 -6.30 -1.02
C ASN A 52 -1.60 -6.54 0.18
N LEU A 53 -0.30 -6.27 -0.03
CA LEU A 53 0.77 -6.21 0.98
C LEU A 53 1.49 -4.86 0.86
N GLU A 54 1.48 -4.01 1.89
CA GLU A 54 1.99 -2.63 1.83
C GLU A 54 2.59 -2.27 3.17
N THR A 55 3.76 -1.62 3.08
CA THR A 55 4.54 -1.13 4.20
C THR A 55 4.59 0.39 4.15
N ASP A 56 4.40 1.04 5.29
CA ASP A 56 4.55 2.49 5.44
C ASP A 56 5.61 2.78 6.51
N ILE A 57 6.63 3.56 6.15
CA ILE A 57 7.79 3.85 6.99
C ILE A 57 8.10 5.34 6.93
N GLY A 58 7.79 6.08 8.00
CA GLY A 58 8.36 7.40 8.20
C GLY A 58 9.88 7.30 8.38
N LEU A 59 10.62 8.19 7.72
CA LEU A 59 12.08 8.33 7.89
C LEU A 59 12.42 9.65 8.60
N SER A 60 11.50 10.61 8.57
CA SER A 60 11.50 11.85 9.34
C SER A 60 10.05 12.33 9.54
N SER A 61 9.86 13.49 10.18
CA SER A 61 8.54 14.13 10.31
C SER A 61 7.96 14.69 9.00
N ASN A 62 8.74 14.71 7.92
CA ASN A 62 8.34 15.26 6.62
C ASN A 62 8.62 14.35 5.41
N PHE A 63 9.25 13.19 5.62
CA PHE A 63 9.60 12.24 4.56
C PHE A 63 9.43 10.80 5.03
N GLY A 64 8.90 9.95 4.16
CA GLY A 64 8.81 8.51 4.36
C GLY A 64 8.76 7.75 3.04
N VAL A 65 8.77 6.43 3.16
CA VAL A 65 8.68 5.52 2.02
C VAL A 65 7.52 4.57 2.24
N GLU A 66 6.73 4.40 1.19
CA GLU A 66 5.61 3.47 1.14
C GLU A 66 5.87 2.50 -0.02
N GLY A 67 5.57 1.23 0.18
CA GLY A 67 5.66 0.22 -0.87
C GLY A 67 4.40 -0.63 -0.83
N LEU A 68 3.76 -0.84 -1.98
CA LEU A 68 2.49 -1.53 -2.14
C LEU A 68 2.63 -2.63 -3.20
N PHE A 69 2.58 -3.88 -2.75
CA PHE A 69 2.48 -5.06 -3.59
C PHE A 69 1.03 -5.49 -3.73
N THR A 70 0.55 -5.64 -4.96
CA THR A 70 -0.79 -6.17 -5.25
C THR A 70 -0.72 -7.42 -6.12
N HIS A 71 -1.32 -8.50 -5.62
CA HIS A 71 -1.52 -9.75 -6.35
C HIS A 71 -2.95 -9.82 -6.89
N TYR A 72 -3.11 -9.72 -8.22
CA TYR A 72 -4.42 -9.78 -8.87
C TYR A 72 -4.81 -11.21 -9.23
N LYS A 73 -6.06 -11.55 -8.87
CA LYS A 73 -6.71 -12.83 -9.19
C LYS A 73 -7.51 -12.72 -10.48
N ASP A 74 -6.83 -12.82 -11.62
CA ASP A 74 -7.49 -12.98 -12.93
C ASP A 74 -7.90 -14.46 -13.13
N LYS A 75 -9.12 -14.69 -13.60
CA LYS A 75 -9.63 -16.04 -13.93
C LYS A 75 -9.13 -16.55 -15.29
N ASN A 76 -8.65 -15.66 -16.18
CA ASN A 76 -8.47 -15.95 -17.60
C ASN A 76 -7.05 -15.70 -18.18
N LYS A 77 -6.06 -15.28 -17.39
CA LYS A 77 -4.63 -15.20 -17.79
C LYS A 77 -3.72 -15.06 -16.58
N ASN A 78 -2.42 -15.31 -16.78
CA ASN A 78 -1.36 -15.33 -15.75
C ASN A 78 -1.55 -14.26 -14.65
N ASN A 79 -1.43 -14.70 -13.39
CA ASN A 79 -1.41 -13.85 -12.20
C ASN A 79 -0.59 -12.57 -12.46
N ARG A 80 -1.26 -11.42 -12.40
CA ARG A 80 -0.61 -10.12 -12.52
C ARG A 80 -0.24 -9.65 -11.13
N ASN A 81 1.02 -9.25 -10.96
CA ASN A 81 1.54 -8.77 -9.70
C ASN A 81 2.12 -7.39 -9.95
N VAL A 82 1.67 -6.41 -9.19
CA VAL A 82 2.16 -5.04 -9.21
C VAL A 82 3.00 -4.81 -7.97
N LEU A 83 4.07 -4.02 -8.12
CA LEU A 83 4.78 -3.39 -7.01
C LEU A 83 4.87 -1.89 -7.28
N ASP A 84 4.19 -1.12 -6.45
CA ASP A 84 4.38 0.33 -6.34
C ASP A 84 5.43 0.62 -5.27
N LEU A 85 6.33 1.55 -5.55
CA LEU A 85 7.26 2.11 -4.55
C LEU A 85 7.17 3.64 -4.60
N ASN A 86 6.80 4.25 -3.49
CA ASN A 86 6.48 5.67 -3.36
C ASN A 86 7.37 6.35 -2.30
N ALA A 87 7.92 7.51 -2.66
CA ALA A 87 8.35 8.52 -1.71
C ALA A 87 7.13 9.33 -1.26
N LYS A 88 6.95 9.49 0.05
CA LYS A 88 5.87 10.30 0.66
C LYS A 88 6.45 11.53 1.33
N LEU A 89 5.89 12.71 1.04
CA LEU A 89 6.36 14.01 1.48
C LEU A 89 5.23 14.78 2.18
N ALA A 90 5.44 15.19 3.43
CA ALA A 90 4.44 16.00 4.15
C ALA A 90 4.33 17.41 3.56
N ILE A 91 3.11 17.82 3.21
CA ILE A 91 2.75 19.21 2.92
C ILE A 91 2.18 19.85 4.20
N ILE A 92 1.29 19.14 4.89
CA ILE A 92 0.76 19.49 6.21
C ILE A 92 0.85 18.23 7.09
N ASN A 93 1.48 18.34 8.25
CA ASN A 93 1.51 17.31 9.28
C ASN A 93 0.98 17.93 10.59
N LYS A 94 -0.21 17.52 11.03
CA LYS A 94 -0.87 18.01 12.27
C LYS A 94 -1.55 16.85 12.99
N PRO A 95 -1.77 16.94 14.31
CA PRO A 95 -2.36 15.86 15.11
C PRO A 95 -3.76 15.38 14.67
N ASP A 96 -4.50 16.22 13.96
CA ASP A 96 -5.87 16.00 13.51
C ASP A 96 -6.02 15.94 11.97
N PHE A 97 -5.02 16.40 11.22
CA PHE A 97 -5.10 16.54 9.76
C PHE A 97 -3.72 16.45 9.09
N ASN A 98 -3.60 15.52 8.15
CA ASN A 98 -2.40 15.28 7.36
C ASN A 98 -2.71 15.42 5.87
N LEU A 99 -1.82 16.10 5.15
CA LEU A 99 -1.78 16.18 3.68
C LEU A 99 -0.36 15.88 3.23
N SER A 100 -0.20 14.84 2.42
CA SER A 100 1.09 14.41 1.88
C SER A 100 1.02 14.28 0.36
N ALA A 101 2.12 14.62 -0.33
CA ALA A 101 2.32 14.23 -1.72
C ALA A 101 3.00 12.85 -1.78
N ILE A 102 2.67 12.08 -2.81
CA ILE A 102 3.41 10.88 -3.19
C ILE A 102 4.03 11.04 -4.57
N VAL A 103 5.26 10.56 -4.73
CA VAL A 103 5.95 10.41 -6.02
C VAL A 103 6.61 9.04 -6.02
N GLY A 104 6.36 8.24 -7.04
CA GLY A 104 6.78 6.84 -7.04
C GLY A 104 6.79 6.21 -8.42
N TYR A 105 6.84 4.88 -8.43
CA TYR A 105 6.98 4.08 -9.64
C TYR A 105 6.14 2.80 -9.53
N HIS A 106 5.28 2.59 -10.51
CA HIS A 106 4.41 1.41 -10.65
C HIS A 106 5.10 0.36 -11.51
N THR A 107 5.37 -0.82 -10.96
CA THR A 107 6.10 -1.88 -11.67
C THR A 107 5.20 -3.09 -11.89
N LYS A 108 5.00 -3.48 -13.14
CA LYS A 108 4.32 -4.75 -13.49
C LYS A 108 5.35 -5.88 -13.46
N LEU A 109 5.32 -6.76 -12.46
CA LEU A 109 6.38 -7.76 -12.26
C LEU A 109 6.47 -8.84 -13.34
N GLN A 110 5.45 -8.94 -14.22
CA GLN A 110 5.46 -9.81 -15.40
C GLN A 110 6.23 -9.18 -16.58
N GLU A 111 6.35 -7.85 -16.60
CA GLU A 111 6.90 -7.04 -17.68
C GLU A 111 8.06 -6.23 -17.09
N LEU A 112 9.16 -6.91 -16.71
CA LEU A 112 10.26 -6.40 -15.87
C LEU A 112 10.97 -5.11 -16.36
N ASN A 113 10.65 -4.62 -17.57
CA ASN A 113 11.18 -3.39 -18.16
C ASN A 113 10.10 -2.30 -18.35
N GLU A 114 8.84 -2.57 -17.98
CA GLU A 114 7.72 -1.64 -18.07
C GLU A 114 7.28 -1.21 -16.66
N GLY A 115 7.46 0.08 -16.39
CA GLY A 115 6.88 0.72 -15.23
C GLY A 115 6.62 2.19 -15.53
N ASP A 116 5.62 2.73 -14.86
CA ASP A 116 5.12 4.07 -15.13
C ASP A 116 5.31 4.94 -13.86
N PRO A 117 5.79 6.18 -13.98
CA PRO A 117 5.88 7.08 -12.85
C PRO A 117 4.49 7.41 -12.28
N ARG A 118 4.40 7.43 -10.95
CA ARG A 118 3.18 7.69 -10.19
C ARG A 118 3.33 8.99 -9.41
N VAL A 119 2.32 9.86 -9.44
CA VAL A 119 2.28 11.09 -8.62
C VAL A 119 0.90 11.25 -8.00
N GLY A 120 0.82 11.72 -6.76
CA GLY A 120 -0.47 11.81 -6.07
C GLY A 120 -0.48 12.66 -4.81
N LEU A 121 -1.66 12.72 -4.20
CA LEU A 121 -1.94 13.39 -2.93
C LEU A 121 -2.72 12.44 -2.03
N LEU A 122 -2.32 12.39 -0.77
CA LEU A 122 -2.99 11.65 0.30
C LEU A 122 -3.45 12.64 1.37
N ILE A 123 -4.67 12.45 1.87
CA ILE A 123 -5.28 13.20 2.97
C ILE A 123 -5.72 12.19 4.03
N SER A 124 -5.35 12.44 5.28
CA SER A 124 -5.86 11.70 6.45
C SER A 124 -6.39 12.70 7.46
N LYS A 125 -7.61 12.51 7.97
CA LYS A 125 -8.23 13.36 8.99
C LYS A 125 -8.74 12.52 10.14
N LYS A 126 -8.36 12.88 11.36
CA LYS A 126 -8.87 12.26 12.58
C LYS A 126 -10.25 12.80 12.90
N GLU A 127 -11.26 11.93 12.99
CA GLU A 127 -12.62 12.30 13.40
C GLU A 127 -12.88 11.97 14.88
N THR A 128 -12.30 10.88 15.39
CA THR A 128 -12.36 10.49 16.80
C THR A 128 -11.05 9.86 17.24
N ASP A 129 -10.86 9.56 18.54
CA ASP A 129 -9.69 8.81 19.02
C ASP A 129 -9.55 7.39 18.47
N SER A 130 -10.59 6.86 17.81
CA SER A 130 -10.58 5.52 17.22
C SER A 130 -11.06 5.49 15.76
N LEU A 131 -11.16 6.64 15.09
CA LEU A 131 -11.62 6.71 13.69
C LEU A 131 -10.90 7.83 12.93
N ASP A 132 -10.18 7.41 11.90
CA ASP A 132 -9.54 8.29 10.91
C ASP A 132 -10.22 8.10 9.55
N LEU A 133 -10.36 9.18 8.78
CA LEU A 133 -10.84 9.16 7.39
C LEU A 133 -9.68 9.40 6.43
N ASN A 134 -9.58 8.59 5.38
CA ASN A 134 -8.53 8.63 4.39
C ASN A 134 -9.09 8.88 2.98
N VAL A 135 -8.41 9.75 2.24
CA VAL A 135 -8.69 10.04 0.83
C VAL A 135 -7.37 10.15 0.08
N GLY A 136 -7.27 9.50 -1.06
CA GLY A 136 -6.08 9.49 -1.89
C GLY A 136 -6.46 9.64 -3.36
N PHE A 137 -5.66 10.41 -4.08
CA PHE A 137 -5.76 10.54 -5.53
C PHE A 137 -4.36 10.42 -6.12
N ASP A 138 -4.21 9.63 -7.16
CA ASP A 138 -2.93 9.50 -7.83
C ASP A 138 -3.09 9.26 -9.33
N PHE A 139 -2.06 9.65 -10.07
CA PHE A 139 -1.99 9.60 -11.51
C PHE A 139 -0.82 8.73 -11.90
N LEU A 140 -1.11 7.71 -12.70
CA LEU A 140 -0.12 7.04 -13.50
C LEU A 140 0.17 7.89 -14.73
N LEU A 141 1.42 8.33 -14.85
CA LEU A 141 1.94 9.08 -15.99
C LEU A 141 2.44 8.08 -17.02
N GLY A 142 1.51 7.51 -17.80
CA GLY A 142 1.83 6.54 -18.85
C GLY A 142 2.71 7.13 -19.95
N THR A 143 3.49 6.29 -20.61
CA THR A 143 4.40 6.75 -21.68
C THR A 143 3.70 7.06 -23.01
N GLY A 144 2.49 6.56 -23.24
CA GLY A 144 1.62 6.90 -24.37
C GLY A 144 0.53 7.95 -24.06
N PRO A 145 0.04 8.69 -25.09
CA PRO A 145 -0.93 9.78 -24.90
C PRO A 145 -2.31 9.35 -24.37
N ASP A 146 -2.71 8.09 -24.56
CA ASP A 146 -3.96 7.50 -24.07
C ASP A 146 -3.79 6.63 -22.80
N GLU A 147 -2.61 6.68 -22.16
CA GLU A 147 -2.19 5.76 -21.09
C GLU A 147 -2.12 6.41 -19.70
N ASN A 148 -2.62 7.64 -19.56
CA ASN A 148 -2.75 8.27 -18.25
C ASN A 148 -3.94 7.69 -17.48
N TYR A 149 -3.71 7.25 -16.25
CA TYR A 149 -4.73 6.64 -15.40
C TYR A 149 -4.86 7.37 -14.07
N LEU A 150 -6.07 7.81 -13.74
CA LEU A 150 -6.44 8.24 -12.40
C LEU A 150 -6.81 7.02 -11.54
N GLY A 151 -6.12 6.88 -10.42
CA GLY A 151 -6.46 6.05 -9.28
C GLY A 151 -6.97 6.91 -8.12
N TYR A 152 -7.70 6.27 -7.21
CA TYR A 152 -8.15 6.90 -5.98
C TYR A 152 -8.37 5.88 -4.88
N ASN A 153 -8.35 6.36 -3.63
CA ASN A 153 -8.92 5.67 -2.49
C ASN A 153 -9.81 6.61 -1.67
N LEU A 154 -10.80 6.03 -1.01
CA LEU A 154 -11.68 6.69 -0.06
C LEU A 154 -12.06 5.66 1.00
N GLY A 155 -11.76 5.92 2.26
CA GLY A 155 -12.06 4.98 3.33
C GLY A 155 -11.86 5.53 4.72
N PHE A 156 -11.83 4.59 5.67
CA PHE A 156 -11.62 4.89 7.08
C PHE A 156 -10.86 3.78 7.78
N ASP A 157 -10.17 4.16 8.86
CA ASP A 157 -9.47 3.24 9.75
C ASP A 157 -10.10 3.31 11.12
N TYR A 158 -10.50 2.15 11.65
CA TYR A 158 -11.08 2.02 12.97
C TYR A 158 -10.10 1.33 13.92
N GLN A 159 -9.71 2.01 15.00
CA GLN A 159 -8.76 1.49 15.98
C GLN A 159 -9.38 0.34 16.79
N LEU A 160 -8.89 -0.88 16.57
CA LEU A 160 -9.25 -2.09 17.33
C LEU A 160 -8.41 -2.22 18.61
N THR A 161 -7.12 -1.85 18.53
CA THR A 161 -6.19 -1.81 19.66
C THR A 161 -5.23 -0.63 19.48
N ARG A 162 -4.44 -0.28 20.50
CA ARG A 162 -3.38 0.75 20.42
C ARG A 162 -2.39 0.58 19.24
N ARG A 163 -2.34 -0.59 18.62
CA ARG A 163 -1.44 -0.91 17.50
C ARG A 163 -2.16 -1.52 16.30
N THR A 164 -3.49 -1.73 16.38
CA THR A 164 -4.24 -2.51 15.39
C THR A 164 -5.46 -1.75 14.92
N TYR A 165 -5.62 -1.63 13.60
CA TYR A 165 -6.73 -0.91 12.98
C TYR A 165 -7.42 -1.81 11.96
N LEU A 166 -8.75 -1.76 11.89
CA LEU A 166 -9.55 -2.28 10.77
C LEU A 166 -9.65 -1.16 9.72
N GLU A 167 -9.31 -1.44 8.48
CA GLU A 167 -9.29 -0.45 7.41
C GLU A 167 -10.29 -0.85 6.32
N ILE A 168 -11.14 0.08 5.91
CA ILE A 168 -12.20 -0.17 4.92
C ILE A 168 -12.17 0.96 3.90
N GLU A 169 -11.84 0.62 2.67
CA GLU A 169 -11.70 1.57 1.55
C GLU A 169 -12.48 1.12 0.32
N HIS A 170 -13.07 2.09 -0.37
CA HIS A 170 -13.33 1.95 -1.80
C HIS A 170 -12.11 2.46 -2.57
N ARG A 171 -11.41 1.54 -3.25
CA ARG A 171 -10.14 1.83 -3.95
C ARG A 171 -10.24 1.47 -5.42
N ARG A 172 -9.63 2.28 -6.27
CA ARG A 172 -9.34 1.99 -7.68
C ARG A 172 -7.87 2.26 -7.93
N PHE A 173 -7.15 1.23 -8.36
CA PHE A 173 -5.74 1.38 -8.72
C PHE A 173 -5.55 2.13 -10.04
N SER A 174 -4.57 3.02 -10.05
CA SER A 174 -3.93 3.56 -11.24
C SER A 174 -3.41 2.45 -12.16
N GLY A 175 -3.35 2.73 -13.47
CA GLY A 175 -2.98 1.76 -14.51
C GLY A 175 -4.09 0.80 -14.95
N GLN A 176 -5.28 0.82 -14.32
CA GLN A 176 -6.24 -0.27 -14.46
C GLN A 176 -7.69 0.19 -14.69
N LYS A 177 -8.36 -0.43 -15.68
CA LYS A 177 -9.75 -0.12 -16.08
C LYS A 177 -10.83 -0.93 -15.36
N ARG A 178 -10.48 -1.88 -14.48
CA ARG A 178 -11.41 -2.91 -13.94
C ARG A 178 -11.20 -3.33 -12.48
N THR A 179 -10.35 -2.64 -11.72
CA THR A 179 -9.98 -3.00 -10.33
C THR A 179 -10.38 -1.93 -9.32
N GLU A 180 -11.44 -1.20 -9.64
CA GLU A 180 -12.28 -0.53 -8.66
C GLU A 180 -12.98 -1.59 -7.79
N GLY A 181 -12.99 -1.40 -6.48
CA GLY A 181 -13.62 -2.34 -5.56
C GLY A 181 -13.40 -2.01 -4.10
N LEU A 182 -14.16 -2.69 -3.23
CA LEU A 182 -14.05 -2.58 -1.78
C LEU A 182 -12.83 -3.37 -1.30
N ASN A 183 -11.85 -2.67 -0.72
CA ASN A 183 -10.78 -3.28 0.06
C ASN A 183 -11.16 -3.27 1.55
N VAL A 184 -10.98 -4.41 2.21
CA VAL A 184 -11.07 -4.52 3.68
C VAL A 184 -9.74 -5.09 4.18
N GLY A 185 -9.15 -4.49 5.21
CA GLY A 185 -7.88 -4.94 5.77
C GLY A 185 -7.61 -4.59 7.22
N MET A 186 -6.40 -4.90 7.70
CA MET A 186 -6.02 -4.75 9.10
C MET A 186 -4.59 -4.24 9.31
N ARG A 187 -4.38 -3.00 9.76
CA ARG A 187 -3.05 -2.43 10.08
C ARG A 187 -2.49 -2.92 11.40
N TYR A 188 -1.19 -3.16 11.39
CA TYR A 188 -0.35 -3.24 12.59
C TYR A 188 0.73 -2.16 12.55
N TYR A 189 0.91 -1.45 13.67
CA TYR A 189 2.02 -0.52 13.92
C TYR A 189 3.00 -1.14 14.95
N PHE A 190 4.30 -1.07 14.68
CA PHE A 190 5.35 -1.73 15.47
C PHE A 190 5.73 -1.02 16.78
#